data_AF-A0AB39V6X8-F1
#
_entry.id   AF-A0AB39V6X8-F1
#
_cell.length_a   1.000
_cell.length_b   1.000
_cell.length_c   1.000
_cell.angle_alpha   90.00
_cell.angle_beta   90.00
_cell.angle_gamma   90.00
#
_symmetry.space_group_name_H-M   'P 1'
#
loop_
_entity.id
_entity.type
_entity.pdbx_description
1 polymer ?
#
loop_
_entity_poly.entity_id
_entity_poly.type
_entity_poly.pdbx_seq_one_letter_code
_entity_poly.pdbx_strand_id
1 'polypeptide(L)'
;MNEIKKGIALGLLLTSFYGIGAYIYKTKIRIDKDLVKRFSKKKYKKINGHIYKWSEDQKSTFQIRNLGYEKRFSKTANLKELENGLEEEYCNAVKEIKKVDKEIVPGTNVPFKEATYIQVHDAYKEYLQKIVQIRQIFFTKIGGSKFENHIKCKYEDTKWNMDNYKYNSPDFKSEEIYNYFVPSDLKDDKNVD
;
A
#
# COMPACT_ATOMS: atom_id res chain seq x y z
N MET A 1 -5.75 -4.76 -78.92
CA MET A 1 -5.71 -3.74 -77.84
C MET A 1 -4.35 -3.06 -77.89
N ASN A 2 -4.27 -1.79 -78.34
CA ASN A 2 -2.99 -1.07 -78.56
C ASN A 2 -2.14 -1.00 -77.29
N GLU A 3 -0.81 -1.08 -77.43
CA GLU A 3 0.16 -1.00 -76.33
C GLU A 3 -0.03 0.25 -75.45
N ILE A 4 -0.48 1.37 -76.04
CA ILE A 4 -0.83 2.60 -75.33
C ILE A 4 -1.93 2.36 -74.27
N LYS A 5 -2.96 1.55 -74.58
CA LYS A 5 -4.03 1.22 -73.63
C LYS A 5 -3.53 0.32 -72.49
N LYS A 6 -2.56 -0.56 -72.77
CA LYS A 6 -1.90 -1.41 -71.74
C LYS A 6 -1.01 -0.58 -70.82
N GLY A 7 -0.25 0.38 -71.36
CA GLY A 7 0.60 1.29 -70.59
C GLY A 7 -0.20 2.20 -69.65
N ILE A 8 -1.33 2.74 -70.11
CA ILE A 8 -2.23 3.55 -69.26
C ILE A 8 -2.85 2.70 -68.14
N ALA A 9 -3.28 1.47 -68.44
CA ALA A 9 -3.82 0.57 -67.43
C ALA A 9 -2.78 0.19 -66.35
N LEU A 10 -1.52 -0.05 -66.74
CA LEU A 10 -0.42 -0.32 -65.81
C LEU A 10 -0.06 0.90 -64.95
N GLY A 11 -0.03 2.10 -65.53
CA GLY A 11 0.21 3.34 -64.79
C GLY A 11 -0.87 3.64 -63.74
N LEU A 12 -2.14 3.39 -64.07
CA LEU A 12 -3.26 3.55 -63.13
C LEU A 12 -3.22 2.50 -62.01
N LEU A 13 -2.80 1.26 -62.28
CA LEU A 13 -2.60 0.23 -61.25
C LEU A 13 -1.47 0.59 -60.29
N LEU A 14 -0.30 1.02 -60.79
CA LEU A 14 0.85 1.36 -59.94
C LEU A 14 0.56 2.55 -59.01
N THR A 15 -0.14 3.58 -59.51
CA THR A 15 -0.51 4.74 -58.70
C THR A 15 -1.53 4.41 -57.62
N SER A 16 -2.49 3.50 -57.90
CA SER A 16 -3.47 3.05 -56.91
C SER A 16 -2.86 2.16 -55.82
N PHE A 17 -1.92 1.26 -56.16
CA PHE A 17 -1.19 0.49 -55.14
C PHE A 17 -0.29 1.37 -54.26
N TYR A 18 0.35 2.40 -54.84
CA TYR A 18 1.21 3.32 -54.09
C TYR A 18 0.40 4.14 -53.07
N GLY A 19 -0.80 4.58 -53.44
CA GLY A 19 -1.71 5.30 -52.53
C GLY A 19 -2.15 4.45 -51.33
N ILE A 20 -2.49 3.18 -51.56
CA ILE A 20 -2.89 2.24 -50.50
C ILE A 20 -1.71 1.94 -49.56
N GLY A 21 -0.52 1.68 -50.12
CA GLY A 21 0.68 1.44 -49.33
C GLY A 21 1.06 2.63 -48.44
N ALA A 22 1.04 3.85 -48.99
CA ALA A 22 1.31 5.07 -48.24
C ALA A 22 0.27 5.31 -47.13
N TYR A 23 -1.02 5.03 -47.39
CA TYR A 23 -2.09 5.17 -46.41
C TYR A 23 -1.94 4.18 -45.25
N ILE A 24 -1.68 2.90 -45.55
CA ILE A 24 -1.47 1.86 -44.53
C ILE A 24 -0.24 2.18 -43.69
N TYR A 25 0.87 2.57 -44.31
CA TYR A 25 2.10 2.94 -43.62
C TYR A 25 1.90 4.14 -42.68
N LYS A 26 1.24 5.21 -43.16
CA LYS A 26 0.92 6.39 -42.35
C LYS A 26 -0.02 6.05 -41.19
N THR A 27 -0.98 5.16 -41.41
CA THR A 27 -1.91 4.69 -40.38
C THR A 27 -1.18 3.87 -39.31
N LYS A 28 -0.27 2.97 -39.70
CA LYS A 28 0.58 2.21 -38.77
C LYS A 28 1.46 3.14 -37.92
N ILE A 29 2.11 4.14 -38.53
CA ILE A 29 2.89 5.15 -37.80
C ILE A 29 2.03 5.93 -36.80
N ARG A 30 0.78 6.28 -37.16
CA ARG A 30 -0.14 6.95 -36.23
C ARG A 30 -0.52 6.06 -35.05
N ILE A 31 -0.84 4.80 -35.30
CA ILE A 31 -1.13 3.81 -34.25
C ILE A 31 0.09 3.63 -33.35
N ASP A 32 1.28 3.45 -33.91
CA ASP A 32 2.52 3.31 -33.13
C ASP A 32 2.82 4.59 -32.33
N LYS A 33 2.58 5.78 -32.88
CA LYS A 33 2.74 7.06 -32.14
C LYS A 33 1.71 7.21 -31.03
N ASP A 34 0.45 6.85 -31.24
CA ASP A 34 -0.58 6.93 -30.20
C ASP A 34 -0.36 5.87 -29.11
N LEU A 35 0.11 4.68 -29.50
CA LEU A 35 0.52 3.62 -28.58
C LEU A 35 1.75 4.09 -27.77
N VAL A 36 2.79 4.60 -28.42
CA VAL A 36 3.96 5.19 -27.78
C VAL A 36 3.59 6.40 -26.93
N LYS A 37 2.60 7.22 -27.29
CA LYS A 37 2.12 8.37 -26.49
C LYS A 37 1.33 7.94 -25.26
N ARG A 38 0.56 6.85 -25.35
CA ARG A 38 -0.08 6.20 -24.20
C ARG A 38 0.95 5.54 -23.28
N PHE A 39 1.96 4.88 -23.85
CA PHE A 39 3.08 4.28 -23.11
C PHE A 39 4.17 5.27 -22.72
N SER A 40 4.19 6.49 -23.26
CA SER A 40 5.02 7.62 -22.82
C SER A 40 4.39 8.25 -21.57
N LYS A 41 4.23 7.37 -20.58
CA LYS A 41 4.59 7.52 -19.18
C LYS A 41 3.96 8.71 -18.49
N LYS A 42 2.79 8.49 -17.89
CA LYS A 42 2.58 9.04 -16.54
C LYS A 42 3.74 8.52 -15.70
N LYS A 43 4.76 9.35 -15.44
CA LYS A 43 5.91 8.99 -14.60
C LYS A 43 5.48 8.94 -13.13
N TYR A 44 4.48 9.74 -12.80
CA TYR A 44 3.97 9.92 -11.45
C TYR A 44 2.45 9.84 -11.41
N LYS A 45 1.94 9.48 -10.23
CA LYS A 45 0.51 9.49 -9.88
C LYS A 45 0.33 10.42 -8.69
N LYS A 46 -0.61 11.36 -8.78
CA LYS A 46 -0.98 12.23 -7.65
C LYS A 46 -2.20 11.64 -6.94
N ILE A 47 -2.12 11.45 -5.63
CA ILE A 47 -3.23 10.95 -4.79
C ILE A 47 -3.23 11.77 -3.51
N ASN A 48 -4.37 12.40 -3.19
CA ASN A 48 -4.57 13.17 -1.96
C ASN A 48 -3.42 14.16 -1.64
N GLY A 49 -2.99 14.91 -2.66
CA GLY A 49 -1.91 15.90 -2.52
C GLY A 49 -0.50 15.35 -2.72
N HIS A 50 -0.27 14.05 -2.53
CA HIS A 50 1.04 13.40 -2.60
C HIS A 50 1.38 12.87 -3.99
N ILE A 51 2.68 12.77 -4.31
CA ILE A 51 3.20 12.32 -5.61
C ILE A 51 3.91 10.97 -5.48
N TYR A 52 3.44 9.97 -6.22
CA TYR A 52 3.95 8.60 -6.21
C TYR A 52 4.54 8.20 -7.55
N LYS A 53 5.41 7.19 -7.58
CA LYS A 53 5.77 6.50 -8.84
C LYS A 53 4.52 5.87 -9.45
N TRP A 54 4.35 6.06 -10.76
CA TRP A 54 3.25 5.43 -11.48
C TRP A 54 3.52 3.95 -11.73
N SER A 55 2.46 3.15 -11.62
CA SER A 55 2.41 1.75 -12.04
C SER A 55 0.97 1.42 -12.46
N GLU A 56 0.83 0.64 -13.52
CA GLU A 56 -0.43 -0.02 -13.86
C GLU A 56 -0.67 -1.20 -12.90
N ASP A 57 -1.93 -1.36 -12.49
CA ASP A 57 -2.52 -2.56 -11.89
C ASP A 57 -1.78 -3.26 -10.74
N GLN A 58 -0.99 -2.51 -9.95
CA GLN A 58 -0.42 -3.09 -8.74
C GLN A 58 -1.52 -3.35 -7.71
N LYS A 59 -1.70 -4.62 -7.34
CA LYS A 59 -2.63 -5.02 -6.28
C LYS A 59 -1.91 -5.03 -4.94
N SER A 60 -2.63 -4.68 -3.88
CA SER A 60 -2.14 -4.82 -2.51
C SER A 60 -1.89 -6.29 -2.20
N THR A 61 -0.76 -6.58 -1.55
CA THR A 61 -0.42 -7.90 -1.03
C THR A 61 -0.55 -7.97 0.49
N PHE A 62 -0.90 -6.84 1.13
CA PHE A 62 -1.08 -6.77 2.57
C PHE A 62 -2.24 -7.65 3.02
N GLN A 63 -2.00 -8.40 4.10
CA GLN A 63 -3.01 -9.21 4.77
C GLN A 63 -2.88 -9.01 6.27
N ILE A 64 -4.04 -8.80 6.92
CA ILE A 64 -4.11 -8.71 8.37
C ILE A 64 -3.81 -10.10 8.94
N ARG A 65 -2.89 -10.17 9.90
CA ARG A 65 -2.46 -11.43 10.53
C ARG A 65 -2.00 -11.21 11.96
N ASN A 66 -2.14 -12.23 12.81
CA ASN A 66 -1.52 -12.22 14.13
C ASN A 66 0.02 -12.25 14.00
N LEU A 67 0.70 -11.29 14.64
CA LEU A 67 2.16 -11.17 14.66
C LEU A 67 2.83 -12.01 15.76
N GLY A 68 2.05 -12.65 16.64
CA GLY A 68 2.53 -13.59 17.65
C GLY A 68 3.20 -12.94 18.86
N TYR A 69 2.95 -11.66 19.10
CA TYR A 69 3.52 -10.92 20.23
C TYR A 69 3.08 -11.51 21.59
N GLU A 70 1.83 -11.96 21.69
CA GLU A 70 1.25 -12.57 22.88
C GLU A 70 2.01 -13.83 23.32
N LYS A 71 2.53 -14.60 22.37
CA LYS A 71 3.23 -15.88 22.62
C LYS A 71 4.58 -15.70 23.31
N ARG A 72 5.12 -14.47 23.33
CA ARG A 72 6.41 -14.16 23.96
C ARG A 72 6.30 -14.02 25.49
N PHE A 73 5.09 -13.99 26.04
CA PHE A 73 4.84 -13.66 27.43
C PHE A 73 3.97 -14.73 28.10
N SER A 74 4.12 -14.89 29.42
CA SER A 74 3.14 -15.63 30.21
C SER A 74 1.78 -14.92 30.15
N LYS A 75 0.68 -15.68 30.27
CA LYS A 75 -0.66 -15.12 30.48
C LYS A 75 -0.73 -14.21 31.71
N THR A 76 0.17 -14.37 32.68
CA THR A 76 0.27 -13.57 33.90
C THR A 76 1.34 -12.47 33.83
N ALA A 77 1.93 -12.20 32.67
CA ALA A 77 3.00 -11.22 32.53
C ALA A 77 2.61 -9.84 33.07
N ASN A 78 3.55 -9.21 33.77
CA ASN A 78 3.37 -7.90 34.37
C ASN A 78 3.76 -6.77 33.41
N LEU A 79 3.43 -5.53 33.77
CA LEU A 79 3.69 -4.36 32.94
C LEU A 79 5.17 -4.22 32.54
N LYS A 80 6.09 -4.40 33.48
CA LYS A 80 7.53 -4.23 33.24
C LYS A 80 8.07 -5.27 32.26
N GLU A 81 7.60 -6.52 32.35
CA GLU A 81 7.97 -7.58 31.40
C GLU A 81 7.49 -7.25 29.98
N LEU A 82 6.24 -6.80 29.86
CA LEU A 82 5.66 -6.40 28.57
C LEU A 82 6.38 -5.19 27.97
N GLU A 83 6.65 -4.15 28.77
CA GLU A 83 7.39 -2.95 28.35
C GLU A 83 8.78 -3.34 27.85
N ASN A 84 9.57 -4.06 28.66
CA ASN A 84 10.91 -4.49 28.28
C ASN A 84 10.93 -5.34 27.00
N GLY A 85 9.89 -6.14 26.76
CA GLY A 85 9.82 -7.04 25.60
C GLY A 85 9.25 -6.42 24.33
N LEU A 86 8.56 -5.28 24.41
CA LEU A 86 7.84 -4.67 23.27
C LEU A 86 8.22 -3.21 23.01
N GLU A 87 8.89 -2.51 23.93
CA GLU A 87 9.22 -1.08 23.82
C GLU A 87 9.97 -0.76 22.53
N GLU A 88 11.07 -1.47 22.25
CA GLU A 88 11.90 -1.19 21.07
C GLU A 88 11.11 -1.41 19.77
N GLU A 89 10.41 -2.52 19.65
CA GLU A 89 9.62 -2.85 18.46
C GLU A 89 8.47 -1.87 18.25
N TYR A 90 7.78 -1.50 19.33
CA TYR A 90 6.71 -0.50 19.31
C TYR A 90 7.25 0.85 18.84
N CYS A 91 8.32 1.34 19.47
CA CYS A 91 8.87 2.65 19.16
C CYS A 91 9.48 2.73 17.78
N ASN A 92 10.13 1.66 17.33
CA ASN A 92 10.58 1.56 15.96
C ASN A 92 9.38 1.63 15.00
N ALA A 93 8.28 0.92 15.29
CA ALA A 93 7.08 1.00 14.46
C ALA A 93 6.46 2.41 14.43
N VAL A 94 6.39 3.10 15.57
CA VAL A 94 5.93 4.50 15.64
C VAL A 94 6.84 5.44 14.86
N LYS A 95 8.14 5.25 14.92
CA LYS A 95 9.12 6.04 14.17
C LYS A 95 8.98 5.81 12.67
N GLU A 96 8.89 4.55 12.24
CA GLU A 96 8.80 4.18 10.84
C GLU A 96 7.47 4.60 10.21
N ILE A 97 6.34 4.43 10.91
CA ILE A 97 5.04 4.82 10.37
C ILE A 97 4.97 6.34 10.15
N LYS A 98 5.56 7.16 11.04
CA LYS A 98 5.60 8.63 10.91
C LYS A 98 6.38 9.12 9.69
N LYS A 99 7.21 8.28 9.05
CA LYS A 99 7.96 8.66 7.84
C LYS A 99 7.05 9.03 6.66
N VAL A 100 5.81 8.54 6.61
CA VAL A 100 4.85 8.89 5.55
C VAL A 100 4.54 10.39 5.51
N ASP A 101 4.58 11.09 6.64
CA ASP A 101 4.34 12.53 6.69
C ASP A 101 5.51 13.34 6.10
N LYS A 102 6.65 12.69 5.92
CA LYS A 102 7.82 13.20 5.20
C LYS A 102 7.90 12.62 3.77
N GLU A 103 6.82 11.99 3.29
CA GLU A 103 6.73 11.33 1.99
C GLU A 103 7.80 10.24 1.79
N ILE A 104 8.13 9.50 2.86
CA ILE A 104 9.05 8.36 2.83
C ILE A 104 8.30 7.07 3.18
N VAL A 105 8.58 6.00 2.45
CA VAL A 105 7.95 4.68 2.66
C VAL A 105 8.41 4.06 3.99
N PRO A 106 7.49 3.72 4.91
CA PRO A 106 7.83 3.07 6.18
C PRO A 106 8.68 1.81 6.00
N GLY A 107 9.67 1.61 6.88
CA GLY A 107 10.62 0.51 6.79
C GLY A 107 11.74 0.70 5.77
N THR A 108 11.78 1.85 5.09
CA THR A 108 12.79 2.17 4.08
C THR A 108 13.22 3.63 4.18
N ASN A 109 14.11 4.04 3.26
CA ASN A 109 14.42 5.45 2.99
C ASN A 109 13.94 5.87 1.59
N VAL A 110 13.07 5.08 0.94
CA VAL A 110 12.59 5.34 -0.41
C VAL A 110 11.55 6.46 -0.37
N PRO A 111 11.72 7.55 -1.13
CA PRO A 111 10.72 8.61 -1.22
C PRO A 111 9.50 8.16 -2.03
N PHE A 112 8.34 8.75 -1.79
CA PHE A 112 7.10 8.41 -2.51
C PHE A 112 7.26 8.54 -4.04
N LYS A 113 8.04 9.52 -4.52
CA LYS A 113 8.32 9.69 -5.96
C LYS A 113 8.96 8.47 -6.62
N GLU A 114 9.54 7.56 -5.84
CA GLU A 114 10.21 6.34 -6.30
C GLU A 114 9.45 5.05 -5.94
N ALA A 115 8.41 5.16 -5.11
CA ALA A 115 7.55 4.05 -4.72
C ALA A 115 6.13 4.21 -5.25
N THR A 116 5.46 3.10 -5.55
CA THR A 116 4.05 3.16 -5.92
C THR A 116 3.20 3.44 -4.70
N TYR A 117 2.00 3.98 -4.93
CA TYR A 117 1.03 4.18 -3.86
C TYR A 117 0.77 2.90 -3.05
N ILE A 118 0.67 1.76 -3.74
CA ILE A 118 0.36 0.47 -3.12
C ILE A 118 1.52 0.01 -2.23
N GLN A 119 2.77 0.23 -2.64
CA GLN A 119 3.92 -0.06 -1.77
C GLN A 119 3.90 0.79 -0.49
N VAL A 120 3.60 2.08 -0.61
CA VAL A 120 3.49 2.99 0.54
C VAL A 120 2.36 2.56 1.46
N HIS A 121 1.19 2.30 0.87
CA HIS A 121 -0.03 1.89 1.53
C HIS A 121 0.13 0.57 2.29
N ASP A 122 0.72 -0.44 1.65
CA ASP A 122 0.94 -1.74 2.28
C ASP A 122 1.98 -1.64 3.41
N ALA A 123 3.06 -0.88 3.19
CA ALA A 123 4.04 -0.60 4.24
C ALA A 123 3.40 0.13 5.43
N TYR A 124 2.55 1.13 5.19
CA TYR A 124 1.83 1.82 6.25
C TYR A 124 0.97 0.85 7.06
N LYS A 125 0.20 -0.02 6.39
CA LYS A 125 -0.65 -1.03 7.04
C LYS A 125 0.14 -2.04 7.86
N GLU A 126 1.31 -2.50 7.38
CA GLU A 126 2.20 -3.38 8.13
C GLU A 126 2.65 -2.75 9.46
N TYR A 127 3.05 -1.47 9.44
CA TYR A 127 3.46 -0.78 10.67
C TYR A 127 2.28 -0.41 11.57
N LEU A 128 1.13 -0.06 11.00
CA LEU A 128 -0.09 0.16 11.79
C LEU A 128 -0.52 -1.11 12.52
N GLN A 129 -0.44 -2.28 11.85
CA GLN A 129 -0.72 -3.57 12.47
C GLN A 129 0.19 -3.85 13.68
N LYS A 130 1.50 -3.61 13.56
CA LYS A 130 2.44 -3.76 14.67
C LYS A 130 2.04 -2.92 15.87
N ILE A 131 1.77 -1.63 15.64
CA ILE A 131 1.38 -0.67 16.67
C ILE A 131 0.07 -1.10 17.35
N VAL A 132 -0.94 -1.45 16.55
CA VAL A 132 -2.27 -1.84 17.07
C VAL A 132 -2.19 -3.12 17.89
N GLN A 133 -1.50 -4.15 17.41
CA GLN A 133 -1.43 -5.43 18.12
C GLN A 133 -0.64 -5.31 19.42
N ILE A 134 0.44 -4.52 19.45
CA ILE A 134 1.14 -4.22 20.70
C ILE A 134 0.24 -3.44 21.66
N ARG A 135 -0.44 -2.38 21.19
CA ARG A 135 -1.44 -1.64 22.00
C ARG A 135 -2.51 -2.56 22.57
N GLN A 136 -2.98 -3.53 21.77
CA GLN A 136 -4.00 -4.48 22.18
C GLN A 136 -3.53 -5.33 23.36
N ILE A 137 -2.28 -5.77 23.39
CA ILE A 137 -1.71 -6.52 24.52
C ILE A 137 -1.79 -5.70 25.80
N PHE A 138 -1.26 -4.48 25.79
CA PHE A 138 -1.30 -3.59 26.97
C PHE A 138 -2.72 -3.24 27.39
N PHE A 139 -3.62 -2.98 26.44
CA PHE A 139 -5.02 -2.71 26.73
C PHE A 139 -5.69 -3.90 27.40
N THR A 140 -5.44 -5.12 26.90
CA THR A 140 -6.05 -6.35 27.42
C THR A 140 -5.49 -6.73 28.79
N LYS A 141 -4.20 -6.50 29.03
CA LYS A 141 -3.51 -6.93 30.26
C LYS A 141 -3.48 -5.91 31.38
N ILE A 142 -3.35 -4.64 31.04
CA ILE A 142 -3.10 -3.55 32.00
C ILE A 142 -4.21 -2.49 31.95
N GLY A 143 -5.18 -2.64 31.04
CA GLY A 143 -6.38 -1.79 31.02
C GLY A 143 -6.18 -0.39 30.45
N GLY A 144 -5.19 -0.16 29.58
CA GLY A 144 -5.10 1.11 28.87
C GLY A 144 -3.81 1.35 28.09
N SER A 145 -3.74 2.54 27.48
CA SER A 145 -2.59 3.03 26.70
C SER A 145 -1.53 3.74 27.53
N LYS A 146 -1.61 3.67 28.88
CA LYS A 146 -0.67 4.35 29.79
C LYS A 146 0.79 3.92 29.57
N PHE A 147 1.02 2.72 29.04
CA PHE A 147 2.36 2.22 28.71
C PHE A 147 3.13 3.20 27.82
N GLU A 148 2.47 3.85 26.85
CA GLU A 148 3.12 4.80 25.92
C GLU A 148 3.75 6.00 26.64
N ASN A 149 3.18 6.41 27.77
CA ASN A 149 3.76 7.46 28.60
C ASN A 149 4.97 6.95 29.38
N HIS A 150 4.94 5.69 29.84
CA HIS A 150 6.06 5.08 30.57
C HIS A 150 7.27 4.86 29.67
N ILE A 151 7.05 4.30 28.48
CA ILE A 151 8.10 4.10 27.45
C ILE A 151 8.43 5.39 26.68
N LYS A 152 7.79 6.53 27.04
CA LYS A 152 8.00 7.87 26.45
C LYS A 152 7.87 7.88 24.92
N CYS A 153 6.91 7.14 24.41
CA CYS A 153 6.81 6.83 23.00
C CYS A 153 5.34 6.63 22.64
N LYS A 154 4.78 7.63 21.95
CA LYS A 154 3.35 7.73 21.66
C LYS A 154 3.09 7.71 20.16
N TYR A 155 2.17 6.85 19.74
CA TYR A 155 1.62 6.89 18.40
C TYR A 155 0.43 7.85 18.31
N GLU A 156 0.50 8.71 17.30
CA GLU A 156 -0.55 9.65 16.91
C GLU A 156 -0.80 9.42 15.41
N ASP A 157 -2.04 9.65 14.97
CA ASP A 157 -2.39 9.51 13.56
C ASP A 157 -1.51 10.40 12.69
N THR A 158 -1.05 9.83 11.59
CA THR A 158 -0.24 10.56 10.61
C THR A 158 -1.15 11.43 9.75
N LYS A 159 -0.62 12.57 9.30
CA LYS A 159 -1.35 13.42 8.35
C LYS A 159 -1.68 12.64 7.07
N TRP A 160 -0.75 11.82 6.60
CA TRP A 160 -0.97 10.95 5.45
C TRP A 160 -2.18 10.02 5.63
N ASN A 161 -2.38 9.42 6.81
CA ASN A 161 -3.54 8.56 7.07
C ASN A 161 -4.85 9.35 6.98
N MET A 162 -4.86 10.54 7.60
CA MET A 162 -5.99 11.46 7.60
C MET A 162 -6.37 11.92 6.19
N ASP A 163 -5.37 12.16 5.34
CA ASP A 163 -5.58 12.62 3.96
C ASP A 163 -6.02 11.49 3.02
N ASN A 164 -5.84 10.21 3.39
CA ASN A 164 -6.08 9.07 2.49
C ASN A 164 -7.30 8.21 2.82
N TYR A 165 -7.16 7.29 3.77
CA TYR A 165 -8.15 6.22 4.04
C TYR A 165 -8.73 6.29 5.44
N LYS A 166 -8.08 7.02 6.36
CA LYS A 166 -8.44 7.09 7.78
C LYS A 166 -8.62 5.68 8.37
N TYR A 167 -7.54 4.89 8.33
CA TYR A 167 -7.55 3.55 8.91
C TYR A 167 -7.90 3.59 10.39
N ASN A 168 -8.80 2.70 10.81
CA ASN A 168 -9.18 2.61 12.21
C ASN A 168 -8.34 1.54 12.91
N SER A 169 -7.84 1.86 14.10
CA SER A 169 -7.07 0.90 14.91
C SER A 169 -7.80 -0.44 15.14
N PRO A 170 -9.12 -0.51 15.37
CA PRO A 170 -9.83 -1.78 15.52
C PRO A 170 -9.65 -2.76 14.36
N ASP A 171 -9.46 -2.29 13.13
CA ASP A 171 -9.37 -3.13 11.93
C ASP A 171 -8.10 -4.03 11.92
N PHE A 172 -7.12 -3.73 12.78
CA PHE A 172 -5.83 -4.42 12.82
C PHE A 172 -5.63 -5.25 14.09
N LYS A 173 -6.66 -5.35 14.94
CA LYS A 173 -6.63 -6.20 16.14
C LYS A 173 -6.63 -7.68 15.75
N SER A 174 -6.04 -8.51 16.61
CA SER A 174 -6.03 -9.96 16.45
C SER A 174 -6.94 -10.61 17.50
N GLU A 175 -7.85 -11.47 17.07
CA GLU A 175 -8.68 -12.26 17.98
C GLU A 175 -7.84 -13.23 18.81
N GLU A 176 -6.74 -13.73 18.26
CA GLU A 176 -5.81 -14.62 18.95
C GLU A 176 -5.14 -13.94 20.15
N ILE A 177 -4.76 -12.66 20.03
CA ILE A 177 -4.24 -11.88 21.17
C ILE A 177 -5.29 -11.77 22.29
N TYR A 178 -6.53 -11.43 21.92
CA TYR A 178 -7.64 -11.37 22.87
C TYR A 178 -7.86 -12.74 23.55
N ASN A 179 -7.91 -13.79 22.74
CA ASN A 179 -8.15 -15.15 23.19
C ASN A 179 -7.05 -15.71 24.08
N TYR A 180 -5.80 -15.27 23.88
CA TYR A 180 -4.66 -15.70 24.66
C TYR A 180 -4.69 -15.19 26.11
N PHE A 181 -5.01 -13.90 26.28
CA PHE A 181 -4.96 -13.23 27.57
C PHE A 181 -6.28 -13.23 28.33
N VAL A 182 -7.43 -13.32 27.64
CA VAL A 182 -8.75 -13.39 28.27
C VAL A 182 -9.13 -14.85 28.52
N PRO A 183 -9.37 -15.25 29.78
CA PRO A 183 -9.92 -16.57 30.12
C PRO A 183 -11.27 -16.84 29.43
N SER A 184 -11.56 -18.09 29.08
CA SER A 184 -12.76 -18.46 28.31
C SER A 184 -14.06 -18.17 29.07
N ASP A 185 -14.06 -18.32 30.39
CA ASP A 185 -15.15 -18.01 31.31
C ASP A 185 -15.56 -16.53 31.32
N LEU A 186 -14.67 -15.62 30.90
CA LEU A 186 -14.97 -14.18 30.76
C LEU A 186 -15.35 -13.77 29.33
N LYS A 187 -15.44 -14.72 28.39
CA LYS A 187 -15.80 -14.43 26.98
C LYS A 187 -17.30 -14.52 26.74
N ASP A 188 -18.01 -15.33 27.52
CA ASP A 188 -19.45 -15.59 27.36
C ASP A 188 -20.33 -14.42 27.87
N ASP A 189 -19.77 -13.50 28.66
CA ASP A 189 -20.47 -12.31 29.19
C ASP A 189 -20.63 -11.17 28.18
N LYS A 190 -20.08 -11.28 26.96
CA LYS A 190 -20.21 -10.25 25.91
C LYS A 190 -21.39 -10.45 24.94
N ASN A 191 -22.25 -11.43 25.22
CA ASN A 191 -23.50 -11.69 24.50
C ASN A 191 -24.74 -11.28 25.32
N VAL A 192 -24.63 -10.26 26.17
CA VAL A 192 -25.80 -9.65 26.82
C VAL A 192 -25.74 -8.13 26.60
N ASP A 193 -26.62 -7.70 25.69
CA ASP A 193 -27.14 -6.36 25.39
C ASP A 193 -26.18 -5.22 24.93
#